data_AF-A0A0N4ZL38-F1
#
_entry.id   AF-A0A0N4ZL38-F1
#
_cell.length_a   1.000
_cell.length_b   1.000
_cell.length_c   1.000
_cell.angle_alpha   90.00
_cell.angle_beta   90.00
_cell.angle_gamma   90.00
#
_symmetry.space_group_name_H-M   'P 1'
#
loop_
_entity.id
_entity.type
_entity.pdbx_description
1 polymer ?
#
loop_
_entity_poly.entity_id
_entity_poly.type
_entity_poly.pdbx_seq_one_letter_code
_entity_poly.pdbx_strand_id
1 'polypeptide(L)'
;MVIVKIKFIYFYIFLILFVITKLISNHKTLFYWNVYSSMCLKQNKSISFEKFEIIGNKNGNFSGDKIVIMYEKDIGLYPFLNKTNDTHYDFVNGGLPQ
;
A
#
# COMPACT_ATOMS: atom_id res chain seq x y z
N MET A 1 29.03 -31.17 -35.69
CA MET A 1 28.73 -29.73 -35.95
C MET A 1 27.24 -29.38 -35.89
N VAL A 2 26.33 -30.22 -36.40
CA VAL A 2 24.87 -29.96 -36.42
C VAL A 2 24.22 -29.88 -35.02
N ILE A 3 24.57 -30.79 -34.12
CA ILE A 3 24.03 -30.83 -32.74
C ILE A 3 24.37 -29.55 -31.95
N VAL A 4 25.56 -28.99 -32.18
CA VAL A 4 26.00 -27.74 -31.54
C VAL A 4 25.15 -26.56 -32.01
N LYS A 5 24.84 -26.47 -33.32
CA LYS A 5 23.96 -25.44 -33.88
C LYS A 5 22.53 -25.53 -33.33
N ILE A 6 22.01 -26.75 -33.15
CA ILE A 6 20.68 -26.99 -32.57
C ILE A 6 20.60 -26.50 -31.11
N LYS A 7 21.62 -26.81 -30.30
CA LYS A 7 21.70 -26.30 -28.91
C LYS A 7 21.75 -24.77 -28.85
N PHE A 8 22.48 -24.14 -29.77
CA PHE A 8 22.52 -22.68 -29.89
C PHE A 8 21.14 -22.08 -30.22
N ILE A 9 20.38 -22.70 -31.12
CA ILE A 9 19.02 -22.23 -31.47
C ILE A 9 18.08 -22.27 -30.25
N TYR A 10 18.07 -23.39 -29.51
CA TYR A 10 17.24 -23.50 -28.29
C TYR A 10 17.65 -22.48 -27.22
N PHE A 11 18.95 -22.21 -27.08
CA PHE A 11 19.43 -21.18 -26.16
C PHE A 11 18.92 -19.78 -26.55
N TYR A 12 18.98 -19.41 -27.83
CA TYR A 12 18.44 -18.13 -28.31
C TYR A 12 16.92 -18.04 -28.15
N ILE A 13 16.17 -19.11 -28.43
CA ILE A 13 14.72 -19.16 -28.22
C ILE A 13 14.40 -18.93 -26.74
N PHE A 14 15.09 -19.63 -25.84
CA PHE A 14 14.90 -19.47 -24.40
C PHE A 14 15.20 -18.03 -23.93
N LEU A 15 16.27 -17.43 -24.45
CA LEU A 15 16.67 -16.07 -24.11
C LEU A 15 15.66 -15.02 -24.62
N ILE A 16 15.12 -15.21 -25.82
CA ILE A 16 14.03 -14.38 -26.37
C ILE A 16 12.76 -14.52 -25.53
N LEU A 17 12.36 -15.75 -25.18
CA LEU A 17 11.20 -15.98 -24.31
C LEU A 17 11.38 -15.29 -22.94
N PHE A 18 12.56 -15.39 -22.33
CA PHE A 18 12.85 -14.73 -21.06
C PHE A 18 12.71 -13.20 -21.16
N VAL A 19 13.26 -12.58 -22.21
CA VAL A 19 13.14 -11.13 -22.43
C VAL A 19 11.68 -10.72 -22.66
N ILE A 20 10.92 -11.47 -23.46
CA ILE A 20 9.49 -11.21 -23.70
C ILE A 20 8.70 -11.28 -22.39
N THR A 21 8.94 -12.29 -21.54
CA THR A 21 8.24 -12.40 -20.25
C THR A 21 8.52 -11.21 -19.33
N LYS A 22 9.75 -10.68 -19.35
CA LYS A 22 10.10 -9.47 -18.59
C LYS A 22 9.45 -8.21 -19.15
N LEU A 23 9.37 -8.08 -20.48
CA LEU A 23 8.72 -6.95 -21.14
C LEU A 23 7.19 -6.94 -20.93
N ILE A 24 6.58 -8.12 -20.86
CA ILE A 24 5.15 -8.28 -20.57
C ILE A 24 4.84 -8.03 -19.08
N SER A 25 5.84 -8.14 -18.20
CA SER A 25 5.72 -7.93 -16.76
C SER A 25 5.44 -6.46 -16.43
N ASN A 26 4.18 -6.06 -16.59
CA ASN A 26 3.71 -4.71 -16.31
C ASN A 26 3.39 -4.58 -14.81
N HIS A 27 4.41 -4.38 -14.00
CA HIS A 27 4.21 -4.02 -12.59
C HIS A 27 3.80 -2.55 -12.51
N LYS A 28 2.48 -2.29 -12.51
CA LYS A 28 1.97 -0.95 -12.24
C LYS A 28 2.13 -0.63 -10.76
N THR A 29 2.94 0.38 -10.44
CA THR A 29 2.98 0.94 -9.08
C THR A 29 1.70 1.72 -8.83
N LEU A 30 1.03 1.43 -7.72
CA LEU A 30 -0.20 2.10 -7.31
C LEU A 30 0.11 3.13 -6.23
N PHE A 31 -0.46 4.32 -6.36
CA PHE A 31 -0.34 5.39 -5.37
C PHE A 31 -1.69 5.61 -4.71
N TYR A 32 -1.74 5.52 -3.38
CA TYR A 32 -2.97 5.68 -2.61
C TYR A 32 -2.97 7.01 -1.85
N TRP A 33 -4.11 7.69 -1.86
CA TRP A 33 -4.32 8.93 -1.12
C TRP A 33 -4.88 8.63 0.28
N ASN A 34 -4.01 8.64 1.30
CA ASN A 34 -4.40 8.47 2.71
C ASN A 34 -4.20 9.76 3.51
N VAL A 35 -4.75 10.88 3.01
CA VAL A 35 -4.66 12.19 3.66
C VAL A 35 -6.07 12.67 4.02
N TYR A 36 -6.23 13.32 5.18
CA TYR A 36 -7.51 13.89 5.64
C TYR A 36 -7.91 15.14 4.84
N SER A 37 -8.19 14.98 3.55
CA SER A 37 -8.51 16.07 2.62
C SER A 37 -9.98 16.52 2.66
N SER A 38 -10.85 15.81 3.38
CA SER A 38 -12.28 16.12 3.48
C SER A 38 -12.54 17.55 3.98
N MET A 39 -11.69 18.06 4.88
CA MET A 39 -11.79 19.44 5.38
C MET A 39 -11.44 20.48 4.30
N CYS A 40 -10.47 20.19 3.43
CA CYS A 40 -10.09 21.06 2.32
C CYS A 40 -11.18 21.11 1.24
N LEU A 41 -11.83 19.96 0.99
CA LEU A 41 -12.93 19.88 0.02
C LEU A 41 -14.12 20.77 0.41
N LYS A 42 -14.44 20.87 1.70
CA LYS A 42 -15.45 21.82 2.22
C LYS A 42 -15.13 23.28 1.92
N GLN A 43 -13.86 23.61 1.68
CA GLN A 43 -13.38 24.94 1.30
C GLN A 43 -13.21 25.09 -0.22
N ASN A 44 -13.81 24.20 -1.02
CA ASN A 44 -13.62 24.13 -2.48
C ASN A 44 -12.15 23.95 -2.92
N LYS A 45 -11.29 23.43 -2.04
CA LYS A 45 -9.91 23.05 -2.36
C LYS A 45 -9.86 21.55 -2.62
N SER A 46 -9.93 21.17 -3.88
CA SER A 46 -9.92 19.78 -4.32
C SER A 46 -8.60 19.41 -5.01
N ILE A 47 -8.29 18.11 -4.97
CA ILE A 47 -7.17 17.51 -5.71
C ILE A 47 -7.80 16.57 -6.73
N SER A 48 -7.36 16.67 -7.99
CA SER A 48 -7.79 15.73 -9.03
C SER A 48 -6.97 14.45 -8.94
N PHE A 49 -7.56 13.39 -8.39
CA PHE A 49 -6.92 12.08 -8.29
C PHE A 49 -6.63 11.47 -9.67
N GLU A 50 -7.56 11.64 -10.62
CA GLU A 50 -7.43 11.15 -11.99
C GLU A 50 -6.23 11.77 -12.71
N LYS A 51 -6.03 13.09 -12.58
CA LYS A 51 -4.91 13.81 -13.22
C LYS A 51 -3.53 13.25 -12.81
N PHE A 52 -3.40 12.73 -11.60
CA PHE A 52 -2.13 12.27 -11.04
C PHE A 52 -2.04 10.73 -10.95
N GLU A 53 -3.01 10.01 -11.51
CA GLU A 53 -3.15 8.55 -11.37
C GLU A 53 -3.10 8.06 -9.91
N ILE A 54 -3.62 8.87 -8.99
CA ILE A 54 -3.72 8.54 -7.58
C ILE A 54 -5.07 7.85 -7.33
N ILE A 55 -5.06 6.81 -6.51
CA ILE A 55 -6.25 6.12 -6.06
C ILE A 55 -6.68 6.75 -4.72
N GLY A 56 -7.82 7.44 -4.70
CA GLY A 56 -8.39 8.03 -3.50
C GLY A 56 -9.80 7.55 -3.22
N ASN A 57 -10.19 7.59 -1.94
CA ASN A 57 -11.56 7.31 -1.52
C ASN A 57 -12.55 8.32 -2.09
N LYS A 58 -13.81 7.90 -2.28
CA LYS A 58 -14.90 8.79 -2.68
C LYS A 58 -15.00 10.01 -1.76
N ASN A 59 -15.29 11.17 -2.36
CA ASN A 59 -15.44 12.46 -1.67
C ASN A 59 -14.21 12.88 -0.83
N GLY A 60 -13.03 12.32 -1.11
CA GLY A 60 -11.81 12.58 -0.33
C GLY A 60 -11.92 12.16 1.13
N ASN A 61 -12.75 11.15 1.42
CA ASN A 61 -12.89 10.56 2.75
C ASN A 61 -11.57 9.93 3.19
N PHE A 62 -11.27 10.02 4.48
CA PHE A 62 -10.04 9.46 5.02
C PHE A 62 -10.08 7.94 5.11
N SER A 63 -11.22 7.38 5.53
CA SER A 63 -11.52 5.94 5.47
C SER A 63 -12.64 5.69 4.48
N GLY A 64 -12.48 4.77 3.53
CA GLY A 64 -13.47 4.55 2.47
C GLY A 64 -13.26 3.30 1.62
N ASP A 65 -13.74 3.37 0.38
CA ASP A 65 -13.85 2.24 -0.54
C ASP A 65 -12.54 1.80 -1.20
N LYS A 66 -11.47 2.59 -1.07
CA LYS A 66 -10.15 2.31 -1.67
C LYS A 66 -9.08 2.04 -0.62
N ILE A 67 -9.09 2.78 0.48
CA ILE A 67 -8.14 2.62 1.58
C ILE A 67 -8.80 2.98 2.92
N VAL A 68 -8.47 2.21 3.95
CA VAL A 68 -8.89 2.44 5.34
C VAL A 68 -7.66 2.25 6.21
N ILE A 69 -7.37 3.21 7.08
CA ILE A 69 -6.45 3.03 8.19
C ILE A 69 -7.27 2.83 9.47
N MET A 70 -6.89 1.82 10.25
CA MET A 70 -7.47 1.56 11.56
C MET A 70 -6.41 1.90 12.58
N TYR A 71 -6.64 2.95 13.36
CA TYR A 71 -5.77 3.29 14.47
C TYR A 71 -6.03 2.35 15.65
N GLU A 72 -5.17 2.41 16.64
CA GLU A 72 -5.21 1.58 17.85
C GLU A 72 -6.61 1.49 18.49
N LYS A 73 -7.37 2.59 18.47
CA LYS A 73 -8.72 2.67 19.06
C LYS A 73 -9.83 2.19 18.14
N ASP A 74 -9.53 1.98 16.85
CA ASP A 74 -10.52 1.59 15.85
C ASP A 74 -10.69 0.07 15.75
N ILE A 75 -9.78 -0.72 16.36
CA ILE A 75 -9.82 -2.19 16.29
C ILE A 75 -9.63 -2.86 17.66
N GLY A 76 -10.76 -3.21 18.28
CA GLY A 76 -10.77 -3.98 19.53
C GLY A 76 -10.20 -3.22 20.73
N LEU A 77 -9.78 -3.99 21.75
CA LEU A 77 -9.22 -3.48 22.98
C LEU A 77 -7.72 -3.78 23.02
N TYR A 78 -6.93 -2.90 22.40
CA TYR A 78 -5.48 -3.05 22.41
C TYR A 78 -4.93 -2.81 23.83
N PRO A 79 -4.12 -3.73 24.38
CA PRO A 79 -3.46 -3.53 25.67
C PRO A 79 -2.25 -2.61 25.51
N PHE A 80 -2.16 -1.58 26.34
CA PHE A 80 -1.01 -0.68 26.36
C PHE A 80 -0.80 -0.01 27.72
N LEU A 81 0.41 0.50 27.92
CA LEU A 81 0.78 1.28 29.10
C LEU A 81 0.60 2.78 28.79
N ASN A 82 -0.33 3.41 29.49
CA ASN A 82 -0.58 4.85 29.35
C ASN A 82 0.24 5.62 30.39
N LYS A 83 1.22 6.42 29.95
CA LYS A 83 2.02 7.25 30.86
C LYS A 83 1.16 8.38 31.42
N THR A 84 0.87 8.35 32.72
CA THR A 84 0.13 9.44 33.38
C THR A 84 1.04 10.52 33.91
N ASN A 85 2.24 10.15 34.36
CA ASN A 85 3.30 11.07 34.76
C ASN A 85 4.69 10.42 34.60
N ASP A 86 5.75 11.11 35.01
CA ASP A 86 7.13 10.62 34.84
C ASP A 86 7.46 9.32 35.57
N THR A 87 6.68 8.94 36.58
CA THR A 87 6.95 7.75 37.40
C THR A 87 5.85 6.70 37.36
N HIS A 88 4.69 7.00 36.77
CA HIS A 88 3.52 6.12 36.78
C HIS A 88 2.93 5.88 35.40
N TYR A 89 2.52 4.63 35.21
CA TYR A 89 1.79 4.17 34.03
C TYR A 89 0.51 3.46 34.47
N ASP A 90 -0.58 3.77 33.77
CA ASP A 90 -1.83 3.02 33.88
C ASP A 90 -1.84 1.86 32.88
N PHE A 91 -2.46 0.76 33.28
CA PHE A 91 -2.55 -0.47 32.48
C PHE A 91 -3.90 -0.48 31.76
N VAL A 92 -3.92 -0.03 30.51
CA VAL A 92 -5.15 -0.04 29.70
C VAL A 92 -5.35 -1.43 29.12
N ASN A 93 -6.55 -1.99 29.28
CA ASN A 93 -6.90 -3.36 28.82
C ASN A 93 -5.93 -4.46 29.31
N GLY A 94 -5.42 -4.35 30.54
CA GLY A 94 -4.44 -5.28 31.10
C GLY A 94 -2.97 -4.91 30.81
N GLY A 95 -2.74 -3.87 29.99
CA GLY A 95 -1.43 -3.27 29.72
C GLY A 95 -0.53 -4.09 28.80
N LEU A 96 -0.45 -5.40 29.02
CA LEU A 96 0.33 -6.34 28.22
C LEU A 96 -0.60 -7.43 27.63
N PRO A 97 -0.25 -8.01 26.46
CA PRO A 97 -1.11 -8.96 25.77
C PRO A 97 -1.06 -10.42 26.28
N GLN A 98 -0.16 -10.71 27.23
CA GLN A 98 0.28 -12.06 27.63
C GLN A 98 -0.59 -12.75 28.68
#